data_AF-A0A7G7BUX5-F1
#
_entry.id   AF-A0A7G7BUX5-F1
#
_cell.length_a   1.000
_cell.length_b   1.000
_cell.length_c   1.000
_cell.angle_alpha   90.00
_cell.angle_beta   90.00
_cell.angle_gamma   90.00
#
_symmetry.space_group_name_H-M   'P 1'
#
loop_
_entity.id
_entity.type
_entity.pdbx_description
1 polymer ?
#
loop_
_entity_poly.entity_id
_entity_poly.type
_entity_poly.pdbx_seq_one_letter_code
_entity_poly.pdbx_strand_id
1 'polypeptide(L)'
;MALYVSDMPTGRRRHSAEQLRDWIAQGFERLGREETARWGAFLRGHRLLDLNGLVSVQIQQRHEQRFPKAGRLVAADQQAASSVYRDRMSEETRLRNHVGEVDGDCPCRGTRRIRMHLEEGCDSLAMMCPVHAAATIRQMARA
;
A
#
# COMPACT_ATOMS: atom_id res chain seq x y z
N MET A 1 2.72 5.71 5.65
CA MET A 1 4.15 5.32 5.71
C MET A 1 4.99 6.18 6.65
N ALA A 2 4.98 7.52 6.52
CA ALA A 2 5.81 8.44 7.31
C ALA A 2 5.81 8.22 8.84
N LEU A 3 4.64 7.94 9.45
CA LEU A 3 4.56 7.66 10.90
C LEU A 3 5.06 6.28 11.32
N TYR A 4 5.21 5.36 10.36
CA TYR A 4 5.70 4.01 10.63
C TYR A 4 7.23 3.95 10.54
N VAL A 5 7.82 4.76 9.66
CA VAL A 5 9.27 4.94 9.61
C VAL A 5 9.82 5.81 10.75
N SER A 6 8.96 6.52 11.50
CA SER A 6 9.37 7.43 12.57
C SER A 6 9.59 6.73 13.93
N ASP A 7 10.64 7.16 14.64
CA ASP A 7 10.94 6.75 16.02
C ASP A 7 10.05 7.44 17.07
N MET A 8 9.03 8.16 16.60
CA MET A 8 8.12 8.90 17.47
C MET A 8 7.65 7.99 18.63
N PRO A 9 7.75 8.45 19.89
CA PRO A 9 7.21 7.72 21.04
C PRO A 9 5.68 7.55 20.97
N THR A 10 5.11 6.68 21.80
CA THR A 10 3.65 6.63 21.97
C THR A 10 3.15 7.91 22.65
N GLY A 11 2.06 8.49 22.14
CA GLY A 11 1.47 9.71 22.72
C GLY A 11 1.67 10.98 21.88
N ARG A 12 1.43 10.90 20.56
CA ARG A 12 1.50 12.03 19.60
C ARG A 12 0.96 13.36 20.12
N ARG A 13 -0.12 13.34 20.90
CA ARG A 13 -0.79 14.55 21.45
C ARG A 13 0.07 15.34 22.44
N ARG A 14 1.20 14.79 22.91
CA ARG A 14 2.13 15.43 23.85
C ARG A 14 3.28 16.19 23.17
N HIS A 15 3.28 16.26 21.84
CA HIS A 15 4.40 16.79 21.06
C HIS A 15 3.92 17.82 20.04
N SER A 16 4.77 18.83 19.78
CA SER A 16 4.49 19.88 18.79
C SER A 16 4.51 19.32 17.37
N ALA A 17 3.88 20.03 16.42
CA ALA A 17 3.90 19.64 15.01
C ALA A 17 5.32 19.59 14.42
N GLU A 18 6.23 20.42 14.91
CA GLU A 18 7.64 20.46 14.51
C GLU A 18 8.39 19.22 15.00
N GLN A 19 8.27 18.87 16.29
CA GLN A 19 8.86 17.65 16.85
C GLN A 19 8.38 16.39 16.10
N LEU A 20 7.11 16.36 15.69
CA LEU A 20 6.57 15.28 14.89
C LEU A 20 7.21 15.19 13.50
N ARG A 21 7.50 16.32 12.85
CA ARG A 21 8.16 16.36 11.54
C ARG A 21 9.61 15.90 11.65
N ASP A 22 10.31 16.32 12.69
CA ASP A 22 11.71 15.94 12.91
C ASP A 22 11.86 14.44 13.10
N TRP A 23 10.98 13.80 13.89
CA TRP A 23 11.01 12.34 14.03
C TRP A 23 10.66 11.60 12.75
N ILE A 24 9.76 12.15 11.93
CA ILE A 24 9.46 11.59 10.61
C ILE A 24 10.69 11.72 9.70
N ALA A 25 11.36 12.88 9.69
CA ALA A 25 12.55 13.13 8.90
C ALA A 25 13.69 12.19 9.32
N GLN A 26 14.00 12.09 10.61
CA GLN A 26 15.01 11.18 11.16
C GLN A 26 14.72 9.72 10.79
N GLY A 27 13.46 9.31 10.92
CA GLY A 27 13.01 7.97 10.52
C GLY A 27 13.21 7.69 9.03
N PHE A 28 12.89 8.67 8.19
CA PHE A 28 13.08 8.59 6.74
C PHE A 28 14.56 8.56 6.35
N GLU A 29 15.40 9.37 7.01
CA GLU A 29 16.84 9.42 6.79
C GLU A 29 17.50 8.09 7.12
N ARG A 30 17.11 7.44 8.23
CA ARG A 30 17.66 6.15 8.62
C ARG A 30 17.21 5.01 7.70
N LEU A 31 15.91 4.94 7.37
CA LEU A 31 15.40 3.87 6.52
C LEU A 31 15.85 4.07 5.06
N GLY A 32 16.03 5.33 4.65
CA GLY A 32 16.34 5.71 3.29
C GLY A 32 15.10 5.79 2.40
N ARG A 33 15.26 6.54 1.31
CA ARG A 33 14.18 6.81 0.35
C ARG A 33 13.68 5.56 -0.36
N GLU A 34 14.59 4.68 -0.77
CA GLU A 34 14.26 3.47 -1.54
C GLU A 34 13.45 2.48 -0.71
N GLU A 35 13.89 2.18 0.50
CA GLU A 35 13.20 1.24 1.37
C GLU A 35 11.86 1.84 1.86
N THR A 36 11.79 3.15 2.11
CA THR A 36 10.50 3.81 2.40
C THR A 36 9.54 3.71 1.21
N ALA A 37 10.04 3.88 -0.02
CA ALA A 37 9.23 3.72 -1.23
C ALA A 37 8.74 2.27 -1.37
N ARG A 38 9.61 1.29 -1.11
CA ARG A 38 9.27 -0.14 -1.13
C ARG A 38 8.20 -0.49 -0.10
N TRP A 39 8.30 0.02 1.13
CA TRP A 39 7.25 -0.16 2.13
C TRP A 39 5.94 0.50 1.68
N GLY A 40 6.01 1.67 1.03
CA GLY A 40 4.89 2.31 0.37
C GLY A 40 4.20 1.40 -0.65
N ALA A 41 4.99 0.76 -1.51
CA ALA A 41 4.49 -0.16 -2.52
C ALA A 41 3.85 -1.41 -1.90
N PHE A 42 4.45 -1.99 -0.86
CA PHE A 42 3.87 -3.14 -0.14
C PHE A 42 2.57 -2.80 0.57
N LEU A 43 2.49 -1.66 1.23
CA LEU A 43 1.24 -1.18 1.83
C LEU A 43 0.16 -1.01 0.76
N ARG A 44 0.52 -0.41 -0.38
CA ARG A 44 -0.42 -0.23 -1.49
C ARG A 44 -0.88 -1.56 -2.08
N GLY A 45 0.02 -2.52 -2.27
CA GLY A 45 -0.29 -3.83 -2.81
C GLY A 45 -1.19 -4.63 -1.87
N HIS A 46 -0.90 -4.64 -0.57
CA HIS A 46 -1.77 -5.25 0.44
C HIS A 46 -3.18 -4.66 0.40
N ARG A 47 -3.31 -3.33 0.40
CA ARG A 47 -4.62 -2.65 0.31
C ARG A 47 -5.38 -2.99 -0.98
N LEU A 48 -4.69 -3.09 -2.11
CA LEU A 48 -5.32 -3.49 -3.38
C LEU A 48 -5.84 -4.92 -3.33
N LEU A 49 -5.12 -5.83 -2.70
CA LEU A 49 -5.58 -7.22 -2.51
C LEU A 49 -6.74 -7.27 -1.52
N ASP A 50 -6.68 -6.52 -0.43
CA ASP A 50 -7.69 -6.48 0.63
C ASP A 50 -9.05 -6.03 0.09
N LEU A 51 -9.07 -4.92 -0.67
CA LEU A 51 -10.26 -4.42 -1.35
C LEU A 51 -10.89 -5.41 -2.35
N ASN A 52 -10.14 -6.43 -2.78
CA ASN A 52 -10.62 -7.46 -3.71
C ASN A 52 -10.82 -8.83 -3.02
N GLY A 53 -10.65 -8.92 -1.69
CA GLY A 53 -10.75 -10.20 -0.97
C GLY A 53 -9.65 -11.20 -1.32
N LEU A 54 -8.47 -10.73 -1.74
CA LEU A 54 -7.37 -11.54 -2.27
C LEU A 54 -6.15 -11.65 -1.32
N VAL A 55 -6.27 -11.18 -0.09
CA VAL A 55 -5.18 -11.26 0.89
C VAL A 55 -5.07 -12.70 1.39
N SER A 56 -3.95 -13.34 1.09
CA SER A 56 -3.61 -14.64 1.66
C SER A 56 -3.09 -14.51 3.09
N VAL A 57 -3.13 -15.60 3.87
CA VAL A 57 -2.60 -15.64 5.24
C VAL A 57 -1.13 -15.20 5.29
N GLN A 58 -0.31 -15.67 4.35
CA GLN A 58 1.11 -15.30 4.29
C GLN A 58 1.29 -13.80 4.02
N ILE A 59 0.52 -13.22 3.10
CA ILE A 59 0.57 -11.78 2.80
C ILE A 59 0.13 -10.96 4.02
N GLN A 60 -0.91 -11.40 4.74
CA GLN A 60 -1.37 -10.75 5.96
C GLN A 60 -0.28 -10.79 7.05
N GLN A 61 0.35 -11.94 7.28
CA GLN A 61 1.41 -12.08 8.27
C GLN A 61 2.61 -11.18 7.97
N ARG A 62 3.05 -11.11 6.71
CA ARG A 62 4.14 -10.21 6.30
C ARG A 62 3.77 -8.74 6.46
N HIS A 63 2.52 -8.38 6.14
CA HIS A 63 2.01 -7.04 6.40
C HIS A 63 2.05 -6.70 7.89
N GLU A 64 1.62 -7.59 8.77
CA GLU A 64 1.63 -7.37 10.23
C GLU A 64 3.04 -7.33 10.82
N GLN A 65 3.98 -8.11 10.29
CA GLN A 65 5.41 -8.05 10.67
C GLN A 65 6.04 -6.72 10.28
N ARG A 66 5.70 -6.22 9.08
CA ARG A 66 6.21 -4.95 8.57
C ARG A 66 5.48 -3.74 9.15
N PHE A 67 4.22 -3.87 9.55
CA PHE A 67 3.38 -2.78 10.06
C PHE A 67 2.66 -3.12 11.40
N PRO A 68 3.37 -3.58 12.45
CA PRO A 68 2.81 -4.08 13.72
C PRO A 68 1.97 -3.07 14.52
N LYS A 69 2.04 -1.77 14.22
CA LYS A 69 1.30 -0.72 14.95
C LYS A 69 0.14 -0.20 14.10
N ALA A 70 -0.95 -0.96 14.04
CA ALA A 70 -2.14 -0.66 13.22
C ALA A 70 -2.65 0.79 13.38
N GLY A 71 -2.69 1.32 14.61
CA GLY A 71 -3.11 2.72 14.85
C GLY A 71 -2.20 3.77 14.19
N ARG A 72 -0.90 3.51 14.08
CA ARG A 72 0.03 4.40 13.34
C ARG A 72 -0.17 4.29 11.84
N LEU A 73 -0.48 3.09 11.36
CA LEU A 73 -0.78 2.86 9.95
C LEU A 73 -2.04 3.64 9.53
N VAL A 74 -3.13 3.51 10.29
CA VAL A 74 -4.37 4.27 10.06
C VAL A 74 -4.10 5.78 10.07
N ALA A 75 -3.37 6.28 11.07
CA ALA A 75 -3.03 7.69 11.14
C ALA A 75 -2.20 8.16 9.93
N ALA A 76 -1.27 7.32 9.45
CA ALA A 76 -0.44 7.65 8.30
C ALA A 76 -1.26 7.67 7.00
N ASP A 77 -2.22 6.76 6.86
CA ASP A 77 -3.15 6.71 5.73
C ASP A 77 -4.09 7.93 5.72
N GLN A 78 -4.63 8.30 6.87
CA GLN A 78 -5.48 9.49 7.01
C GLN A 78 -4.71 10.78 6.67
N GLN A 79 -3.46 10.90 7.12
CA GLN A 79 -2.60 12.05 6.79
C GLN A 79 -2.27 12.10 5.30
N ALA A 80 -1.93 10.96 4.69
CA ALA A 80 -1.66 10.87 3.26
C ALA A 80 -2.90 11.22 2.42
N ALA A 81 -4.08 10.75 2.81
CA ALA A 81 -5.33 11.09 2.13
C ALA A 81 -5.62 12.61 2.23
N SER A 82 -5.39 13.20 3.41
CA SER A 82 -5.66 14.62 3.67
C SER A 82 -4.72 15.56 2.92
N SER A 83 -3.44 15.19 2.74
CA SER A 83 -2.49 15.99 1.95
C SER A 83 -2.86 16.01 0.47
N VAL A 84 -3.23 14.84 -0.08
CA VAL A 84 -3.62 14.72 -1.50
C VAL A 84 -4.91 15.47 -1.81
N TYR A 85 -5.87 15.48 -0.88
CA TYR A 85 -7.10 16.25 -1.03
C TYR A 85 -6.84 17.76 -1.13
N ARG A 86 -5.92 18.29 -0.33
CA ARG A 86 -5.62 19.74 -0.28
C ARG A 86 -4.71 20.20 -1.41
N ASP A 87 -3.63 19.47 -1.67
CA ASP A 87 -2.57 19.94 -2.57
C ASP A 87 -2.77 19.49 -4.02
N ARG A 88 -3.78 18.66 -4.28
CA ARG A 88 -3.95 17.85 -5.50
C ARG A 88 -2.70 17.01 -5.79
N MET A 89 -2.81 16.06 -6.70
CA MET A 89 -1.67 15.24 -7.11
C MET A 89 -1.39 15.48 -8.58
N SER A 90 -0.14 15.85 -8.91
CA SER A 90 0.29 15.88 -10.32
C SER A 90 0.13 14.49 -10.94
N GLU A 91 -0.12 14.42 -12.25
CA GLU A 91 -0.27 13.12 -12.92
C GLU A 91 0.99 12.25 -12.77
N GLU A 92 2.17 12.86 -12.83
CA GLU A 92 3.45 12.17 -12.59
C GLU A 92 3.55 11.59 -11.18
N THR A 93 3.19 12.38 -10.15
CA THR A 93 3.16 11.90 -8.76
C THR A 93 2.14 10.79 -8.58
N ARG A 94 0.99 10.90 -9.26
CA ARG A 94 -0.06 9.90 -9.26
C ARG A 94 0.43 8.59 -9.87
N LEU A 95 1.07 8.64 -11.04
CA LEU A 95 1.62 7.46 -11.70
C LEU A 95 2.70 6.79 -10.84
N ARG A 96 3.60 7.57 -10.22
CA ARG A 96 4.63 7.06 -9.30
C ARG A 96 4.05 6.40 -8.06
N ASN A 97 3.07 7.03 -7.41
CA ASN A 97 2.46 6.55 -6.16
C ASN A 97 1.46 5.40 -6.38
N HIS A 98 1.21 4.98 -7.62
CA HIS A 98 0.28 3.90 -7.96
C HIS A 98 0.92 2.52 -8.07
N VAL A 99 2.23 2.40 -7.95
CA VAL A 99 2.91 1.10 -8.01
C VAL A 99 2.70 0.37 -6.68
N GLY A 100 1.89 -0.69 -6.70
CA GLY A 100 1.79 -1.63 -5.61
C GLY A 100 2.74 -2.80 -5.84
N GLU A 101 3.29 -3.33 -4.76
CA GLU A 101 4.07 -4.56 -4.75
C GLU A 101 3.46 -5.53 -3.73
N VAL A 102 3.66 -6.83 -3.92
CA VAL A 102 3.21 -7.83 -2.96
C VAL A 102 4.40 -8.33 -2.15
N ASP A 103 4.34 -8.13 -0.84
CA ASP A 103 5.23 -8.80 0.09
C ASP A 103 4.65 -10.19 0.39
N GLY A 104 5.07 -11.19 -0.40
CA GLY A 104 4.56 -12.55 -0.32
C GLY A 104 4.15 -13.12 -1.67
N ASP A 105 3.54 -14.30 -1.62
CA ASP A 105 3.13 -15.04 -2.81
C ASP A 105 1.83 -14.44 -3.36
N CYS A 106 1.98 -13.56 -4.35
CA CYS A 106 0.84 -12.94 -5.01
C CYS A 106 -0.06 -14.01 -5.64
N PRO A 107 -1.40 -13.94 -5.48
CA PRO A 107 -2.34 -14.90 -6.07
C PRO A 107 -2.21 -15.07 -7.58
N CYS A 108 -1.71 -14.04 -8.29
CA CYS A 108 -1.50 -14.12 -9.74
C CYS A 108 -0.24 -14.88 -10.15
N ARG A 109 0.68 -15.19 -9.22
CA ARG A 109 1.95 -15.89 -9.48
C ARG A 109 2.74 -15.32 -10.66
N GLY A 110 2.82 -13.98 -10.76
CA GLY A 110 3.50 -13.28 -11.84
C GLY A 110 2.75 -13.20 -13.19
N THR A 111 1.64 -13.93 -13.37
CA THR A 111 0.90 -13.98 -14.65
C THR A 111 0.03 -12.74 -14.93
N ARG A 112 -0.10 -11.84 -13.94
CA ARG A 112 -1.00 -10.68 -13.96
C ARG A 112 -2.49 -11.02 -14.06
N ARG A 113 -2.87 -12.30 -14.05
CA ARG A 113 -4.26 -12.78 -14.02
C ARG A 113 -4.46 -13.73 -12.85
N ILE A 114 -5.66 -13.73 -12.29
CA ILE A 114 -6.05 -14.60 -11.19
C ILE A 114 -7.22 -15.42 -11.70
N ARG A 115 -7.05 -16.73 -11.73
CA ARG A 115 -8.13 -17.65 -12.11
C ARG A 115 -9.08 -17.79 -10.92
N MET A 116 -10.37 -17.62 -11.17
CA MET A 116 -11.43 -17.90 -10.22
C MET A 116 -11.91 -19.32 -10.52
N HIS A 117 -11.84 -20.17 -9.51
CA HIS A 117 -12.50 -21.47 -9.56
C HIS A 117 -13.97 -21.23 -9.26
N LEU A 118 -14.82 -21.32 -10.29
CA LEU A 118 -16.27 -21.42 -10.13
C LEU A 118 -16.64 -22.90 -10.02
N GLU A 119 -17.83 -23.18 -9.51
CA GLU A 119 -18.38 -24.55 -9.40
C GLU A 119 -18.32 -25.30 -10.74
N GLU A 120 -18.28 -26.63 -10.67
CA GLU A 120 -18.17 -27.51 -11.83
C GLU A 120 -19.26 -27.20 -12.88
N GLY A 121 -18.84 -26.88 -14.10
CA GLY A 121 -19.72 -26.54 -15.22
C GLY A 121 -19.70 -25.08 -15.66
N CYS A 122 -19.01 -24.20 -14.94
CA CYS A 122 -18.81 -22.81 -15.36
C CYS A 122 -17.47 -22.62 -16.09
N ASP A 123 -17.47 -21.84 -17.17
CA ASP A 123 -16.23 -21.38 -17.82
C ASP A 123 -15.32 -20.71 -16.77
N SER A 124 -14.03 -21.01 -16.81
CA SER A 124 -13.07 -20.43 -15.86
C SER A 124 -13.04 -18.91 -16.03
N LEU A 125 -13.59 -18.17 -15.08
CA LEU A 125 -13.44 -16.72 -15.04
C LEU A 125 -12.04 -16.37 -14.58
N ALA A 126 -11.44 -15.35 -15.21
CA ALA A 126 -10.16 -14.80 -14.79
C ALA A 126 -10.30 -13.31 -14.58
N MET A 127 -9.92 -12.83 -13.41
CA MET A 127 -9.76 -11.39 -13.18
C MET A 127 -8.32 -10.95 -13.41
N MET A 128 -8.15 -9.67 -13.70
CA MET A 128 -6.82 -9.06 -13.74
C MET A 128 -6.33 -8.83 -12.31
N CYS A 129 -5.06 -9.11 -12.04
CA CYS A 129 -4.47 -8.88 -10.73
C CYS A 129 -4.48 -7.37 -10.43
N PRO A 130 -5.11 -6.91 -9.33
CA PRO A 130 -5.22 -5.48 -9.04
C PRO A 130 -3.86 -4.83 -8.76
N VAL A 131 -2.84 -5.61 -8.40
CA VAL A 131 -1.47 -5.14 -8.17
C VAL A 131 -0.67 -5.13 -9.47
N HIS A 132 -0.45 -6.29 -10.09
CA HIS A 132 0.45 -6.43 -11.25
C HIS A 132 -0.17 -6.05 -12.60
N ALA A 133 -1.47 -5.81 -12.67
CA ALA A 133 -2.19 -5.42 -13.90
C ALA A 133 -2.85 -4.03 -13.80
N ALA A 134 -2.47 -3.24 -12.79
CA ALA A 134 -3.09 -1.95 -12.47
C ALA A 134 -3.07 -0.93 -13.63
N ALA A 135 -2.04 -0.95 -14.48
CA ALA A 135 -1.97 -0.08 -15.66
C ALA A 135 -3.07 -0.42 -16.68
N THR A 136 -3.21 -1.71 -17.01
CA THR A 136 -4.21 -2.19 -17.98
C THR A 136 -5.64 -2.00 -17.45
N ILE A 137 -5.90 -2.30 -16.17
CA ILE A 137 -7.21 -2.08 -15.54
C ILE A 137 -7.64 -0.61 -15.69
N ARG A 138 -6.70 0.34 -15.49
CA ARG A 138 -6.98 1.77 -15.64
C ARG A 138 -7.25 2.20 -17.09
N GLN A 139 -6.57 1.59 -18.06
CA GLN A 139 -6.83 1.86 -19.47
C GLN A 139 -8.24 1.42 -19.84
N MET A 140 -8.67 0.24 -19.37
CA MET A 140 -10.02 -0.27 -19.60
C MET A 140 -11.10 0.59 -18.93
N ALA A 141 -10.85 1.10 -17.72
CA ALA A 141 -11.80 1.96 -17.02
C ALA A 141 -11.95 3.38 -17.61
N ARG A 142 -11.11 3.74 -18.60
CA ARG A 142 -11.18 5.03 -19.32
C ARG A 142 -11.83 4.91 -20.70
N ALA A 143 -12.07 3.68 -21.17
CA ALA A 143 -12.75 3.38 -22.42
C ALA A 143 -14.27 3.29 -22.19
#